data_AF-A0A937MYP9-F1
#
_entry.id   AF-A0A937MYP9-F1
#
_cell.length_a   1.000
_cell.length_b   1.000
_cell.length_c   1.000
_cell.angle_alpha   90.00
_cell.angle_beta   90.00
_cell.angle_gamma   90.00
#
_symmetry.space_group_name_H-M   'P 1'
#
loop_
_entity.id
_entity.type
_entity.pdbx_description
1 polymer ?
#
loop_
_entity_poly.entity_id
_entity_poly.type
_entity_poly.pdbx_seq_one_letter_code
_entity_poly.pdbx_strand_id
1 'polypeptide(L)'
;MLNRILNRDFTSFTRPASLRKFLEDTTLWEKTRHYLKETGRRHPVLKDQSIPSILRYKSLQIVSAPFIYLCFIPTIAMDIVISLYQGVCFPLYGIPLVKRGDYVIIDRHKLKYLNLSKKINCVYCGYFSGVISYAQEVAGRTEQYWCPVKHATKLKNTHSRYENFSDYGDAKGYRDNFVKIRNEFDDHQPDDKGSRWTRINAEHPAHRRRAG
;
A
#
# COMPACT_ATOMS: atom_id res chain seq x y z
N MET A 1 -5.28 -46.74 -32.85
CA MET A 1 -6.65 -46.36 -32.40
C MET A 1 -6.64 -45.88 -30.94
N LEU A 2 -5.72 -44.97 -30.60
CA LEU A 2 -5.41 -44.56 -29.21
C LEU A 2 -5.19 -43.04 -29.15
N ASN A 3 -6.08 -42.29 -29.81
CA ASN A 3 -6.10 -40.83 -29.85
C ASN A 3 -7.54 -40.33 -29.61
N ARG A 4 -8.09 -40.58 -28.41
CA ARG A 4 -9.46 -40.13 -28.09
C ARG A 4 -9.83 -39.98 -26.60
N ILE A 5 -8.88 -39.76 -25.69
CA ILE A 5 -9.20 -39.60 -24.25
C ILE A 5 -8.57 -38.37 -23.58
N LEU A 6 -7.75 -37.55 -24.25
CA LEU A 6 -7.19 -36.32 -23.67
C LEU A 6 -7.67 -35.02 -24.32
N ASN A 7 -8.90 -35.02 -24.83
CA ASN A 7 -9.65 -33.79 -25.13
C ASN A 7 -10.97 -33.86 -24.37
N ARG A 8 -10.93 -33.43 -23.11
CA ARG A 8 -12.13 -33.13 -22.34
C ARG A 8 -11.86 -31.92 -21.45
N ASP A 9 -12.14 -30.77 -22.02
CA ASP A 9 -12.71 -29.58 -21.37
C ASP A 9 -12.12 -29.22 -20.00
N PHE A 10 -10.95 -28.59 -20.03
CA PHE A 10 -10.45 -27.76 -18.92
C PHE A 10 -10.88 -26.28 -19.13
N THR A 11 -12.12 -26.05 -19.55
CA THR A 11 -12.69 -24.73 -19.78
C THR A 11 -13.99 -24.53 -19.02
N SER A 12 -13.97 -24.69 -17.70
CA SER A 12 -15.03 -24.16 -16.80
C SER A 12 -14.71 -24.34 -15.32
N PHE A 13 -13.46 -24.11 -14.90
CA PHE A 13 -13.20 -23.85 -13.48
C PHE A 13 -12.89 -22.37 -13.32
N THR A 14 -13.91 -21.59 -12.95
CA THR A 14 -13.76 -20.19 -12.57
C THR A 14 -12.79 -20.12 -11.41
N ARG A 15 -11.51 -19.85 -11.72
CA ARG A 15 -10.46 -19.67 -10.70
C ARG A 15 -10.97 -18.64 -9.68
N PRO A 16 -11.06 -19.00 -8.38
CA PRO A 16 -11.49 -18.05 -7.36
C PRO A 16 -10.55 -16.84 -7.38
N ALA A 17 -11.09 -15.65 -7.12
CA ALA A 17 -10.35 -14.39 -7.19
C ALA A 17 -9.05 -14.42 -6.34
N SER A 18 -9.03 -15.22 -5.26
CA SER A 18 -7.86 -15.47 -4.42
C SER A 18 -6.70 -16.15 -5.15
N LEU A 19 -6.97 -17.16 -5.99
CA LEU A 19 -5.93 -17.86 -6.73
C LEU A 19 -5.37 -16.96 -7.84
N ARG A 20 -6.20 -16.11 -8.46
CA ARG A 20 -5.72 -15.11 -9.43
C ARG A 20 -4.80 -14.08 -8.77
N LYS A 21 -5.21 -13.52 -7.62
CA LYS A 21 -4.41 -12.53 -6.89
C LYS A 21 -3.11 -13.12 -6.34
N PHE A 22 -3.14 -14.34 -5.80
CA PHE A 22 -1.93 -15.06 -5.35
C PHE A 22 -0.99 -15.41 -6.51
N LEU A 23 -1.54 -15.83 -7.66
CA LEU A 23 -0.76 -16.06 -8.88
C LEU A 23 -0.23 -14.73 -9.46
N GLU A 24 -0.98 -13.64 -9.41
CA GLU A 24 -0.50 -12.31 -9.79
C GLU A 24 0.61 -11.82 -8.88
N ASP A 25 0.49 -11.97 -7.55
CA ASP A 25 1.54 -11.62 -6.61
C ASP A 25 2.79 -12.47 -6.82
N THR A 26 2.66 -13.80 -6.90
CA THR A 26 3.82 -14.68 -7.14
C THR A 26 4.49 -14.42 -8.49
N THR A 27 3.71 -14.15 -9.53
CA THR A 27 4.26 -13.75 -10.84
C THR A 27 4.85 -12.34 -10.83
N LEU A 28 4.32 -11.40 -10.04
CA LEU A 28 4.93 -10.08 -9.83
C LEU A 28 6.26 -10.19 -9.08
N TRP A 29 6.34 -11.03 -8.05
CA TRP A 29 7.56 -11.29 -7.30
C TRP A 29 8.59 -12.02 -8.16
N GLU A 30 8.19 -12.95 -9.01
CA GLU A 30 9.08 -13.60 -9.98
C GLU A 30 9.55 -12.65 -11.08
N LYS A 31 8.66 -11.83 -11.65
CA LYS A 31 9.03 -10.77 -12.59
C LYS A 31 9.97 -9.76 -11.96
N THR A 32 9.70 -9.33 -10.72
CA THR A 32 10.57 -8.41 -9.98
C THR A 32 11.93 -9.05 -9.70
N ARG A 33 11.98 -10.32 -9.27
CA ARG A 33 13.24 -11.06 -9.07
C ARG A 33 14.02 -11.24 -10.38
N HIS A 34 13.33 -11.54 -11.48
CA HIS A 34 13.93 -11.65 -12.81
C HIS A 34 14.49 -10.31 -13.29
N TYR A 35 13.71 -9.24 -13.17
CA TYR A 35 14.12 -7.88 -13.49
C TYR A 35 15.32 -7.41 -12.66
N LEU A 36 15.35 -7.69 -11.36
CA LEU A 36 16.49 -7.41 -10.48
C LEU A 36 17.76 -8.19 -10.89
N LYS A 37 17.61 -9.44 -11.35
CA LYS A 37 18.72 -10.24 -11.90
C LYS A 37 19.20 -9.73 -13.25
N GLU A 38 18.30 -9.29 -14.12
CA GLU A 38 18.63 -8.77 -15.46
C GLU A 38 19.29 -7.38 -15.40
N THR A 39 18.77 -6.47 -14.57
CA THR A 39 19.35 -5.14 -14.36
C THR A 39 20.74 -5.22 -13.73
N GLY A 40 20.98 -6.19 -12.85
CA GLY A 40 22.31 -6.47 -12.29
C GLY A 40 23.33 -7.02 -13.30
N ARG A 41 22.88 -7.53 -14.47
CA ARG A 41 23.73 -8.09 -15.53
C ARG A 41 23.96 -7.15 -16.72
N ARG A 42 22.99 -6.29 -17.07
CA ARG A 42 23.08 -5.44 -18.29
C ARG A 42 23.88 -4.14 -18.12
N HIS A 43 24.10 -3.65 -16.90
CA HIS A 43 24.84 -2.40 -16.69
C HIS A 43 26.17 -2.69 -15.96
N PRO A 44 27.32 -2.73 -16.67
CA PRO A 44 28.60 -2.52 -16.00
C PRO A 44 28.50 -1.20 -15.22
N VAL A 45 28.97 -1.23 -13.98
CA VAL A 45 28.78 -0.20 -12.97
C VAL A 45 29.33 1.13 -13.50
N LEU A 46 28.47 1.93 -14.14
CA LEU A 46 28.71 3.35 -14.36
C LEU A 46 28.60 3.99 -12.98
N LYS A 47 29.69 3.88 -12.22
CA LYS A 47 29.90 4.63 -11.00
C LYS A 47 29.75 6.08 -11.42
N ASP A 48 28.81 6.78 -10.82
CA ASP A 48 28.54 8.18 -11.10
C ASP A 48 29.82 9.01 -10.83
N GLN A 49 30.63 9.18 -11.86
CA GLN A 49 31.89 9.94 -11.89
C GLN A 49 31.64 11.39 -12.33
N SER A 50 30.54 11.99 -11.89
CA SER A 50 30.21 13.38 -12.27
C SER A 50 31.03 14.41 -11.49
N ILE A 51 32.12 14.89 -12.11
CA ILE A 51 32.82 16.18 -11.86
C ILE A 51 33.21 16.74 -13.25
N PRO A 52 33.02 18.02 -13.65
CA PRO A 52 32.85 19.26 -12.86
C PRO A 52 31.74 20.20 -13.38
N SER A 53 30.56 20.18 -12.76
CA SER A 53 29.58 21.30 -12.79
C SER A 53 29.01 21.56 -11.39
N ILE A 54 29.81 21.20 -10.37
CA ILE A 54 29.34 20.87 -9.02
C ILE A 54 29.47 22.01 -8.00
N LEU A 55 30.16 23.11 -8.31
CA LEU A 55 30.43 24.13 -7.28
C LEU A 55 29.21 25.04 -6.99
N ARG A 56 28.32 25.26 -7.96
CA ARG A 56 27.14 26.13 -7.82
C ARG A 56 25.86 25.37 -7.44
N TYR A 57 25.71 24.11 -7.85
CA TYR A 57 24.57 23.27 -7.49
C TYR A 57 24.71 22.59 -6.12
N LYS A 58 25.93 22.25 -5.67
CA LYS A 58 26.14 21.72 -4.30
C LYS A 58 25.92 22.79 -3.23
N SER A 59 26.29 24.05 -3.44
CA SER A 59 26.15 25.09 -2.41
C SER A 59 24.68 25.36 -2.06
N LEU A 60 23.80 25.51 -3.07
CA LEU A 60 22.35 25.66 -2.85
C LEU A 60 21.72 24.43 -2.18
N GLN A 61 22.16 23.22 -2.56
CA GLN A 61 21.69 21.98 -1.92
C GLN A 61 22.16 21.85 -0.47
N ILE A 62 23.38 22.29 -0.15
CA ILE A 62 23.89 22.31 1.23
C ILE A 62 23.15 23.34 2.07
N VAL A 63 22.84 24.51 1.52
CA VAL A 63 22.07 25.56 2.21
C VAL A 63 20.61 25.14 2.45
N SER A 64 19.99 24.43 1.49
CA SER A 64 18.61 23.94 1.62
C SER A 64 18.49 22.62 2.40
N ALA A 65 19.58 21.85 2.54
CA ALA A 65 19.57 20.57 3.24
C ALA A 65 18.98 20.66 4.66
N PRO A 66 19.35 21.62 5.53
CA PRO A 66 18.74 21.76 6.85
C PRO A 66 17.22 21.87 6.81
N PHE A 67 16.67 22.62 5.86
CA PHE A 67 15.22 22.78 5.70
C PHE A 67 14.54 21.51 5.21
N ILE A 68 15.17 20.79 4.26
CA ILE A 68 14.65 19.51 3.76
C ILE A 68 14.64 18.48 4.88
N TYR A 69 15.74 18.35 5.63
CA TYR A 69 15.84 17.38 6.72
C TYR A 69 15.01 17.78 7.95
N LEU A 70 14.67 19.06 8.13
CA LEU A 70 13.74 19.50 9.16
C LEU A 70 12.34 18.86 8.97
N CYS A 71 11.89 18.67 7.73
CA CYS A 71 10.64 17.98 7.41
C CYS A 71 10.63 16.50 7.84
N PHE A 72 11.78 15.92 8.19
CA PHE A 72 11.85 14.56 8.71
C PHE A 72 11.22 14.45 10.09
N ILE A 73 11.35 15.49 10.93
CA ILE A 73 10.78 15.53 12.28
C ILE A 73 9.24 15.38 12.25
N PRO A 74 8.47 16.24 11.54
CA PRO A 74 7.02 16.08 11.47
C PRO A 74 6.60 14.78 10.78
N THR A 75 7.39 14.26 9.83
CA THR A 75 7.09 12.99 9.16
C THR A 75 7.17 11.80 10.11
N ILE A 76 8.20 11.75 10.96
CA ILE A 76 8.31 10.70 12.00
C ILE A 76 7.18 10.85 13.01
N ALA A 77 6.89 12.08 13.47
CA ALA A 77 5.80 12.33 14.40
C ALA A 77 4.46 11.86 13.83
N MET A 78 4.19 12.16 12.55
CA MET A 78 3.01 11.69 11.84
C MET A 78 2.95 10.15 11.76
N ASP A 79 4.04 9.48 11.40
CA ASP A 79 4.09 8.01 11.33
C ASP A 79 3.77 7.36 12.69
N ILE A 80 4.34 7.90 13.78
CA ILE A 80 4.08 7.44 15.15
C ILE A 80 2.62 7.66 15.52
N VAL A 81 2.10 8.88 15.34
CA VAL A 81 0.73 9.25 15.71
C VAL A 81 -0.29 8.41 14.93
N ILE A 82 -0.09 8.22 13.63
CA ILE A 82 -1.00 7.42 12.78
C ILE A 82 -0.93 5.95 13.15
N SER A 83 0.26 5.42 13.45
CA SER A 83 0.42 4.04 13.88
C SER A 83 -0.24 3.79 15.25
N LEU A 84 -0.13 4.75 16.18
CA LEU A 84 -0.83 4.71 17.45
C LEU A 84 -2.35 4.81 17.27
N TYR A 85 -2.80 5.77 16.45
CA TYR A 85 -4.21 5.98 16.14
C TYR A 85 -4.87 4.71 15.62
N GLN A 86 -4.32 4.09 14.58
CA GLN A 86 -4.90 2.84 14.08
C GLN A 86 -4.75 1.71 15.11
N GLY A 87 -3.63 1.63 15.84
CA GLY A 87 -3.39 0.59 16.83
C GLY A 87 -4.42 0.59 17.97
N VAL A 88 -4.97 1.77 18.31
CA VAL A 88 -6.00 1.93 19.35
C VAL A 88 -7.40 1.93 18.76
N CYS A 89 -7.67 2.76 17.74
CA CYS A 89 -9.03 2.98 17.24
C CYS A 89 -9.52 1.84 16.35
N PHE A 90 -8.68 1.27 15.50
CA PHE A 90 -9.15 0.26 14.54
C PHE A 90 -9.67 -1.01 15.23
N PRO A 91 -9.02 -1.53 16.30
CA PRO A 91 -9.56 -2.67 17.04
C PRO A 91 -10.90 -2.36 17.70
N LEU A 92 -11.07 -1.14 18.22
CA LEU A 92 -12.33 -0.72 18.87
C LEU A 92 -13.50 -0.67 17.88
N TYR A 93 -13.23 -0.37 16.62
CA TYR A 93 -14.24 -0.23 15.57
C TYR A 93 -14.35 -1.45 14.64
N GLY A 94 -13.53 -2.49 14.84
CA GLY A 94 -13.49 -3.67 13.96
C GLY A 94 -12.93 -3.40 12.57
N ILE A 95 -12.19 -2.30 12.38
CA ILE A 95 -11.57 -1.93 11.10
C ILE A 95 -10.24 -2.68 10.97
N PRO A 96 -9.93 -3.37 9.86
CA PRO A 96 -8.65 -4.05 9.72
C PRO A 96 -7.44 -3.08 9.79
N LEU A 97 -6.33 -3.53 10.38
CA LEU A 97 -5.07 -2.78 10.45
C LEU A 97 -4.43 -2.62 9.06
N VAL A 98 -3.77 -1.48 8.86
CA VAL A 98 -2.98 -1.22 7.66
C VAL A 98 -1.55 -1.70 7.90
N LYS A 99 -1.05 -2.58 7.04
CA LYS A 99 0.32 -3.07 7.12
C LYS A 99 1.29 -2.01 6.60
N ARG A 100 2.01 -1.36 7.49
CA ARG A 100 3.01 -0.33 7.14
C ARG A 100 4.04 -0.79 6.09
N GLY A 101 4.42 -2.06 6.11
CA GLY A 101 5.39 -2.64 5.18
C GLY A 101 4.98 -2.64 3.71
N ASP A 102 3.68 -2.55 3.42
CA ASP A 102 3.15 -2.52 2.05
C ASP A 102 3.29 -1.12 1.42
N TYR A 103 3.51 -0.09 2.26
CA TYR A 103 3.58 1.32 1.85
C TYR A 103 4.99 1.90 1.98
N VAL A 104 5.67 1.64 3.10
CA VAL A 104 7.01 2.19 3.36
C VAL A 104 8.08 1.24 2.81
N ILE A 105 8.26 1.27 1.49
CA ILE A 105 9.25 0.44 0.78
C ILE A 105 10.52 1.26 0.50
N ILE A 106 11.65 0.78 1.05
CA ILE A 106 12.95 1.43 0.92
C ILE A 106 13.95 0.41 0.36
N ASP A 107 14.06 0.32 -0.96
CA ASP A 107 14.91 -0.65 -1.66
C ASP A 107 16.01 0.02 -2.51
N ARG A 108 15.78 1.26 -2.95
CA ARG A 108 16.68 2.03 -3.84
C ARG A 108 18.08 2.26 -3.29
N HIS A 109 18.25 2.20 -1.96
CA HIS A 109 19.57 2.27 -1.32
C HIS A 109 20.50 1.10 -1.69
N LYS A 110 19.93 -0.02 -2.18
CA LYS A 110 20.66 -1.22 -2.62
C LYS A 110 21.29 -1.07 -4.01
N LEU A 111 20.98 0.01 -4.74
CA LEU A 111 21.56 0.28 -6.06
C LEU A 111 23.07 0.55 -5.93
N LYS A 112 23.88 -0.28 -6.59
CA LYS A 112 25.35 -0.31 -6.44
C LYS A 112 26.07 0.90 -7.05
N TYR A 113 25.46 1.54 -8.04
CA TYR A 113 26.04 2.68 -8.76
C TYR A 113 25.83 4.03 -8.06
N LEU A 114 25.11 4.06 -6.93
CA LEU A 114 24.76 5.29 -6.23
C LEU A 114 25.79 5.65 -5.14
N ASN A 115 26.21 6.91 -5.12
CA ASN A 115 27.04 7.49 -4.06
C ASN A 115 26.29 7.55 -2.71
N LEU A 116 27.01 7.58 -1.58
CA LEU A 116 26.42 7.52 -0.23
C LEU A 116 25.39 8.65 0.03
N SER A 117 25.72 9.89 -0.35
CA SER A 117 24.80 11.04 -0.21
C SER A 117 23.49 10.85 -0.98
N LYS A 118 23.59 10.30 -2.19
CA LYS A 118 22.42 9.98 -3.02
C LYS A 118 21.59 8.84 -2.40
N LYS A 119 22.23 7.86 -1.76
CA LYS A 119 21.53 6.80 -1.01
C LYS A 119 20.74 7.36 0.17
N ILE A 120 21.32 8.27 0.95
CA ILE A 120 20.62 8.94 2.08
C ILE A 120 19.38 9.67 1.56
N ASN A 121 19.52 10.46 0.49
CA ASN A 121 18.38 11.14 -0.13
C ASN A 121 17.31 10.16 -0.65
N CYS A 122 17.72 9.03 -1.24
CA CYS A 122 16.77 8.00 -1.67
C CYS A 122 16.01 7.37 -0.50
N VAL A 123 16.67 7.12 0.63
CA VAL A 123 16.02 6.65 1.86
C VAL A 123 15.05 7.70 2.38
N TYR A 124 15.46 8.97 2.43
CA TYR A 124 14.61 10.09 2.85
C TYR A 124 13.33 10.18 2.01
N CYS A 125 13.45 10.25 0.68
CA CYS A 125 12.29 10.36 -0.19
C CYS A 125 11.40 9.11 -0.14
N GLY A 126 12.00 7.91 -0.12
CA GLY A 126 11.25 6.65 -0.04
C GLY A 126 10.46 6.54 1.27
N TYR A 127 11.08 6.94 2.39
CA TYR A 127 10.41 6.99 3.68
C TYR A 127 9.26 8.01 3.69
N PHE A 128 9.53 9.25 3.27
CA PHE A 128 8.54 10.33 3.27
C PHE A 128 7.31 9.99 2.41
N SER A 129 7.52 9.58 1.17
CA SER A 129 6.42 9.18 0.28
C SER A 129 5.68 7.96 0.82
N GLY A 130 6.39 6.98 1.37
CA GLY A 130 5.78 5.79 1.97
C GLY A 130 4.89 6.11 3.16
N VAL A 131 5.34 7.01 4.05
CA VAL A 131 4.54 7.44 5.22
C VAL A 131 3.28 8.18 4.78
N ILE A 132 3.35 9.05 3.75
CA ILE A 132 2.17 9.73 3.23
C ILE A 132 1.17 8.74 2.63
N SER A 133 1.63 7.76 1.84
CA SER A 133 0.75 6.74 1.27
C SER A 133 0.11 5.86 2.35
N TYR A 134 0.88 5.49 3.38
CA TYR A 134 0.37 4.78 4.55
C TYR A 134 -0.70 5.60 5.30
N ALA A 135 -0.43 6.88 5.55
CA ALA A 135 -1.37 7.80 6.17
C ALA A 135 -2.68 7.92 5.36
N GLN A 136 -2.56 8.02 4.03
CA GLN A 136 -3.70 8.12 3.13
C GLN A 136 -4.59 6.86 3.16
N GLU A 137 -4.00 5.65 3.26
CA GLU A 137 -4.79 4.43 3.43
C GLU A 137 -5.50 4.39 4.79
N VAL A 138 -4.81 4.73 5.87
CA VAL A 138 -5.42 4.79 7.22
C VAL A 138 -6.59 5.76 7.24
N ALA A 139 -6.42 6.94 6.63
CA ALA A 139 -7.48 7.91 6.46
C ALA A 139 -8.63 7.34 5.61
N GLY A 140 -8.34 6.69 4.48
CA GLY A 140 -9.35 6.10 3.61
C GLY A 140 -10.19 5.00 4.28
N ARG A 141 -9.60 4.16 5.13
CA ARG A 141 -10.35 3.17 5.94
C ARG A 141 -11.20 3.82 7.02
N THR A 142 -10.68 4.90 7.61
CA THR A 142 -11.42 5.71 8.58
C THR A 142 -12.62 6.38 7.92
N GLU A 143 -12.42 6.98 6.75
CA GLU A 143 -13.46 7.63 5.96
C GLU A 143 -14.53 6.64 5.51
N GLN A 144 -14.12 5.45 5.04
CA GLN A 144 -15.04 4.37 4.69
C GLN A 144 -15.94 3.97 5.87
N TYR A 145 -15.41 3.99 7.09
CA TYR A 145 -16.18 3.62 8.28
C TYR A 145 -17.18 4.71 8.71
N TRP A 146 -16.76 5.98 8.67
CA TRP A 146 -17.56 7.09 9.21
C TRP A 146 -18.52 7.70 8.18
N CYS A 147 -18.05 7.96 6.96
CA CYS A 147 -18.82 8.67 5.93
C CYS A 147 -18.28 8.36 4.52
N PRO A 148 -18.67 7.23 3.91
CA PRO A 148 -18.27 6.85 2.55
C PRO A 148 -19.05 7.64 1.48
N VAL A 149 -18.86 8.96 1.42
CA VAL A 149 -19.48 9.87 0.44
C VAL A 149 -18.41 10.64 -0.31
N LYS A 150 -18.51 10.68 -1.64
CA LYS A 150 -17.59 11.45 -2.48
C LYS A 150 -17.75 12.96 -2.24
N HIS A 151 -16.66 13.70 -2.38
CA HIS A 151 -16.69 15.16 -2.43
C HIS A 151 -17.42 15.69 -3.67
N ALA A 152 -18.10 16.82 -3.51
CA ALA A 152 -18.68 17.58 -4.62
C ALA A 152 -17.62 18.06 -5.63
N THR A 153 -16.42 18.36 -5.13
CA THR A 153 -15.30 18.83 -5.94
C THR A 153 -14.41 17.67 -6.33
N LYS A 154 -14.00 17.64 -7.60
CA LYS A 154 -13.05 16.64 -8.09
C LYS A 154 -11.71 16.75 -7.36
N LEU A 155 -11.32 15.66 -6.71
CA LEU A 155 -10.01 15.54 -6.08
C LEU A 155 -8.91 15.28 -7.12
N LYS A 156 -7.70 15.79 -6.85
CA LYS A 156 -6.50 15.51 -7.67
C LYS A 156 -5.92 14.11 -7.39
N ASN A 157 -6.08 13.63 -6.18
CA ASN A 157 -5.63 12.32 -5.74
C ASN A 157 -6.72 11.72 -4.84
N THR A 158 -7.05 10.46 -5.06
CA THR A 158 -8.04 9.71 -4.29
C THR A 158 -7.36 8.51 -3.64
N HIS A 159 -7.87 8.08 -2.49
CA HIS A 159 -7.40 6.84 -1.89
C HIS A 159 -8.03 5.64 -2.62
N SER A 160 -7.48 4.45 -2.40
CA SER A 160 -7.85 3.17 -3.04
C SER A 160 -9.34 2.80 -3.01
N ARG A 161 -10.09 3.36 -2.06
CA ARG A 161 -11.50 3.01 -1.76
C ARG A 161 -12.51 4.06 -2.22
N TYR A 162 -12.04 5.23 -2.64
CA TYR A 162 -12.91 6.37 -2.92
C TYR A 162 -13.92 6.10 -4.05
N GLU A 163 -13.57 5.24 -5.01
CA GLU A 163 -14.48 4.82 -6.09
C GLU A 163 -15.71 4.07 -5.58
N ASN A 164 -15.60 3.37 -4.44
CA ASN A 164 -16.69 2.60 -3.85
C ASN A 164 -17.64 3.46 -3.01
N PHE A 165 -17.36 4.75 -2.84
CA PHE A 165 -18.18 5.65 -2.03
C PHE A 165 -19.44 6.08 -2.78
N SER A 166 -20.46 6.46 -2.01
CA SER A 166 -21.70 7.00 -2.57
C SER A 166 -21.45 8.36 -3.20
N ASP A 167 -22.13 8.65 -4.31
CA ASP A 167 -21.97 9.91 -5.01
C ASP A 167 -22.49 11.10 -4.17
N TYR A 168 -21.89 12.26 -4.38
CA TYR A 168 -22.29 13.47 -3.68
C TYR A 168 -23.75 13.82 -3.98
N GLY A 169 -24.55 14.02 -2.92
CA GLY A 169 -25.97 14.37 -3.03
C GLY A 169 -26.92 13.18 -3.18
N ASP A 170 -26.42 11.95 -3.33
CA ASP A 170 -27.27 10.74 -3.37
C ASP A 170 -27.58 10.22 -1.96
N ALA A 171 -28.55 10.86 -1.30
CA ALA A 171 -28.98 10.48 0.04
C ALA A 171 -29.57 9.05 0.10
N LYS A 172 -30.22 8.60 -0.99
CA LYS A 172 -30.84 7.28 -1.04
C LYS A 172 -29.78 6.19 -1.20
N GLY A 173 -28.90 6.32 -2.19
CA GLY A 173 -27.80 5.39 -2.40
C GLY A 173 -26.86 5.33 -1.20
N TYR A 174 -26.62 6.47 -0.52
CA TYR A 174 -25.90 6.48 0.75
C TYR A 174 -26.58 5.59 1.80
N ARG A 175 -27.87 5.83 2.08
CA ARG A 175 -28.57 5.09 3.14
C ARG A 175 -28.68 3.60 2.84
N ASP A 176 -28.91 3.24 1.59
CA ASP A 176 -29.09 1.85 1.16
C ASP A 176 -27.75 1.08 1.19
N ASN A 177 -26.63 1.73 0.87
CA ASN A 177 -25.33 1.07 0.76
C ASN A 177 -24.38 1.32 1.94
N PHE A 178 -24.70 2.25 2.86
CA PHE A 178 -23.80 2.66 3.95
C PHE A 178 -23.26 1.48 4.76
N VAL A 179 -24.15 0.59 5.23
CA VAL A 179 -23.75 -0.57 6.04
C VAL A 179 -22.90 -1.55 5.23
N LYS A 180 -23.17 -1.69 3.94
CA LYS A 180 -22.36 -2.55 3.05
C LYS A 180 -20.96 -1.99 2.91
N ILE A 181 -20.84 -0.75 2.42
CA ILE A 181 -19.55 -0.09 2.17
C ILE A 181 -18.73 -0.01 3.45
N ARG A 182 -19.34 0.34 4.59
CA ARG A 182 -18.65 0.42 5.89
C ARG A 182 -17.97 -0.87 6.33
N ASN A 183 -18.49 -2.03 5.94
CA ASN A 183 -17.98 -3.33 6.37
C ASN A 183 -17.10 -4.03 5.31
N GLU A 184 -16.97 -3.46 4.12
CA GLU A 184 -16.33 -4.09 2.95
C GLU A 184 -14.82 -3.78 2.90
N PHE A 185 -14.03 -4.56 3.64
CA PHE A 185 -12.56 -4.44 3.67
C PHE A 185 -11.87 -5.61 2.93
N ASP A 186 -12.23 -5.81 1.66
CA ASP A 186 -11.86 -6.97 0.82
C ASP A 186 -10.35 -7.17 0.58
N ASP A 187 -9.53 -6.18 0.90
CA ASP A 187 -8.07 -6.26 0.82
C ASP A 187 -7.44 -6.97 2.03
N HIS A 188 -8.18 -7.18 3.12
CA HIS A 188 -7.68 -7.84 4.32
C HIS A 188 -8.11 -9.31 4.38
N GLN A 189 -7.50 -10.16 3.54
CA GLN A 189 -7.61 -11.61 3.75
C GLN A 189 -6.83 -11.99 5.03
N PRO A 190 -7.38 -12.87 5.88
CA PRO A 190 -6.63 -13.45 6.98
C PRO A 190 -5.37 -14.09 6.41
N ASP A 191 -4.22 -13.77 6.99
CA ASP A 191 -3.02 -14.55 6.78
C ASP A 191 -3.29 -16.01 7.17
N ASP A 192 -2.73 -16.97 6.42
CA ASP A 192 -2.82 -18.42 6.66
C ASP A 192 -2.30 -18.87 8.05
N LYS A 193 -1.81 -17.91 8.86
CA LYS A 193 -1.34 -18.09 10.24
C LYS A 193 -2.25 -17.50 11.31
N GLY A 194 -3.42 -16.97 10.95
CA GLY A 194 -4.37 -16.41 11.91
C GLY A 194 -3.73 -15.33 12.77
N SER A 195 -3.55 -14.15 12.19
CA SER A 195 -3.06 -12.96 12.88
C SER A 195 -3.77 -12.84 14.24
N ARG A 196 -3.05 -12.38 15.26
CA ARG A 196 -3.64 -12.13 16.59
C ARG A 196 -4.93 -11.30 16.50
N TRP A 197 -5.01 -10.44 15.49
CA TRP A 197 -6.16 -9.62 15.15
C TRP A 197 -7.39 -10.40 14.69
N THR A 198 -7.23 -11.39 13.80
CA THR A 198 -8.33 -12.25 13.36
C THR A 198 -8.83 -13.16 14.48
N ARG A 199 -7.96 -13.58 15.40
CA ARG A 199 -8.38 -14.31 16.61
C ARG A 199 -9.19 -13.46 17.59
N ILE A 200 -8.75 -12.22 17.87
CA ILE A 200 -9.47 -11.31 18.80
C ILE A 200 -10.85 -10.91 18.23
N ASN A 201 -10.98 -10.74 16.92
CA ASN A 201 -12.25 -10.29 16.32
C ASN A 201 -13.24 -11.40 16.00
N ALA A 202 -12.80 -12.65 15.85
CA ALA A 202 -13.70 -13.80 15.75
C ALA A 202 -14.58 -13.93 17.01
N GLU A 203 -14.10 -13.45 18.15
CA GLU A 203 -14.80 -13.48 19.44
C GLU A 203 -15.74 -12.27 19.63
N HIS A 204 -15.63 -11.23 18.78
CA HIS A 204 -16.38 -9.99 18.92
C HIS A 204 -17.88 -10.18 18.57
N PRO A 205 -18.83 -9.69 19.40
CA PRO A 205 -20.27 -9.93 19.23
C PRO A 205 -20.86 -9.50 17.88
N ALA A 206 -20.22 -8.52 17.22
CA ALA A 206 -20.64 -8.02 15.91
C ALA A 206 -20.48 -9.05 14.77
N HIS A 207 -19.50 -9.97 14.86
CA HIS A 207 -19.23 -10.98 13.85
C HIS A 207 -19.89 -12.33 14.15
N ARG A 208 -20.25 -12.59 15.42
CA ARG A 208 -20.90 -13.84 15.86
C ARG A 208 -22.32 -14.03 15.31
N ARG A 209 -22.98 -12.96 14.84
CA ARG A 209 -24.36 -12.99 14.29
C ARG A 209 -24.46 -13.44 12.82
N ARG A 210 -23.36 -13.79 12.15
CA ARG A 210 -23.37 -14.29 10.75
C ARG A 210 -23.06 -15.78 10.61
N ALA A 211 -22.87 -16.50 11.72
CA ALA A 211 -22.53 -17.93 11.73
C ALA A 211 -23.72 -18.84 12.13
N GLY A 212 -24.95 -18.32 12.13
CA GLY A 212 -26.18 -19.05 12.41
C GLY A 212 -27.25 -18.72 11.40
#